data_AF-A0A228PZH7-F1
#
_entry.id   AF-A0A228PZH7-F1
#
_cell.length_a   1.000
_cell.length_b   1.000
_cell.length_c   1.000
_cell.angle_alpha   90.00
_cell.angle_beta   90.00
_cell.angle_gamma   90.00
#
_symmetry.space_group_name_H-M   'P 1'
#
loop_
_entity.id
_entity.type
_entity.pdbx_description
1 polymer ?
#
loop_
_entity_poly.entity_id
_entity_poly.type
_entity_poly.pdbx_seq_one_letter_code
_entity_poly.pdbx_strand_id
1 'polypeptide(L)'
;AGVDADSTYCYLLAAEDHRDGDTWGVHLLEAAQQGLAPAYTIADAAQGLRAGQRVAWGETPCHGDVFHIQRQCETLANTLKRLAVGARSQRLKLQAQLSRPGRRGRARHDGQRLRRAREAEARTQALARDIRTLTQWLGHDILALAGPPLAEREALFDFVVEQLRERERLDLRRIRPLRVALQNQRDDLLAFAGVLDGKLAAIAQASGVSDEAVRAACLLHRKHSTSPAYWQGWGRLRAVLGKVFHVVFAAVSDAMRHTPRSSSLVENLNSRLRNYFTLRRHLGPPYLELLRFFLNHRPFRRSRRPERQGKSPRELMTGQPHLHWLTLLGLGDLQPHRG
;
A
#
# COMPACT_ATOMS: atom_id res chain seq x y z
N ALA A 1 -1.37 12.49 11.14
CA ALA A 1 -2.67 12.69 10.48
C ALA A 1 -3.38 11.34 10.36
N GLY A 2 -4.71 11.33 10.40
CA GLY A 2 -5.54 10.13 10.29
C GLY A 2 -6.75 10.40 9.40
N VAL A 3 -7.11 9.40 8.57
CA VAL A 3 -8.15 9.52 7.54
C VAL A 3 -9.06 8.29 7.57
N ASP A 4 -10.36 8.52 7.49
CA ASP A 4 -11.35 7.47 7.28
C ASP A 4 -11.31 6.95 5.84
N ALA A 5 -11.32 5.63 5.63
CA ALA A 5 -11.09 5.05 4.32
C ALA A 5 -12.26 5.27 3.34
N ASP A 6 -13.48 5.29 3.86
CA ASP A 6 -14.70 5.32 3.05
C ASP A 6 -15.08 6.75 2.66
N SER A 7 -15.13 7.64 3.65
CA SER A 7 -15.49 9.05 3.48
C SER A 7 -14.32 9.95 3.10
N THR A 8 -13.07 9.49 3.31
CA THR A 8 -11.84 10.31 3.24
C THR A 8 -11.80 11.47 4.26
N TYR A 9 -12.63 11.41 5.29
CA TYR A 9 -12.66 12.40 6.36
C TYR A 9 -11.35 12.38 7.14
N CYS A 10 -10.70 13.53 7.25
CA CYS A 10 -9.49 13.72 8.04
C CYS A 10 -9.88 13.95 9.50
N TYR A 11 -9.87 12.87 10.30
CA TYR A 11 -10.24 12.95 11.72
C TYR A 11 -9.10 13.49 12.59
N LEU A 12 -7.85 13.39 12.14
CA LEU A 12 -6.69 13.88 12.90
C LEU A 12 -5.72 14.63 12.00
N LEU A 13 -5.39 15.87 12.34
CA LEU A 13 -4.35 16.66 11.68
C LEU A 13 -3.65 17.59 12.68
N ALA A 14 -2.77 17.01 13.49
CA ALA A 14 -1.97 17.75 14.46
C ALA A 14 -0.52 17.94 14.01
N ALA A 15 0.12 18.98 14.55
CA ALA A 15 1.54 19.20 14.44
C ALA A 15 2.18 19.05 15.81
N GLU A 16 3.03 18.05 15.95
CA GLU A 16 3.70 17.71 17.18
C GLU A 16 5.21 17.61 16.95
N ASP A 17 5.97 17.98 17.98
CA ASP A 17 7.43 17.89 17.98
C ASP A 17 7.89 16.43 18.14
N HIS A 18 7.06 15.61 18.79
CA HIS A 18 7.29 14.19 19.03
C HIS A 18 6.31 13.32 18.25
N ARG A 19 6.65 12.03 18.12
CA ARG A 19 5.84 11.01 17.42
C ARG A 19 5.82 9.69 18.20
N ASP A 20 5.95 9.79 19.52
CA ASP A 20 5.94 8.67 20.45
C ASP A 20 4.51 8.19 20.75
N GLY A 21 4.42 7.15 21.60
CA GLY A 21 3.16 6.54 21.99
C GLY A 21 2.20 7.52 22.64
N ASP A 22 2.70 8.37 23.54
CA ASP A 22 1.89 9.30 24.32
C ASP A 22 1.31 10.39 23.42
N THR A 23 2.15 10.98 22.55
CA THR A 23 1.73 12.00 21.58
C THR A 23 0.60 11.47 20.69
N TRP A 24 0.75 10.26 20.14
CA TRP A 24 -0.33 9.66 19.36
C TRP A 24 -1.53 9.30 20.23
N GLY A 25 -1.31 8.77 21.43
CA GLY A 25 -2.35 8.33 22.35
C GLY A 25 -3.33 9.43 22.71
N VAL A 26 -2.82 10.63 23.07
CA VAL A 26 -3.68 11.79 23.41
C VAL A 26 -4.63 12.13 22.27
N HIS A 27 -4.09 12.33 21.06
CA HIS A 27 -4.88 12.69 19.89
C HIS A 27 -5.91 11.62 19.50
N LEU A 28 -5.57 10.34 19.64
CA LEU A 28 -6.46 9.24 19.30
C LEU A 28 -7.52 9.00 20.38
N LEU A 29 -7.21 9.23 21.66
CA LEU A 29 -8.17 9.22 22.76
C LEU A 29 -9.21 10.34 22.61
N GLU A 30 -8.77 11.56 22.25
CA GLU A 30 -9.69 12.65 21.95
C GLU A 30 -10.62 12.31 20.78
N ALA A 31 -10.09 11.71 19.72
CA ALA A 31 -10.89 11.25 18.60
C ALA A 31 -11.91 10.16 19.04
N ALA A 32 -11.51 9.24 19.91
CA ALA A 32 -12.40 8.23 20.47
C ALA A 32 -13.51 8.85 21.33
N GLN A 33 -13.20 9.85 22.17
CA GLN A 33 -14.19 10.61 22.95
C GLN A 33 -15.18 11.37 22.06
N GLN A 34 -14.73 11.82 20.88
CA GLN A 34 -15.59 12.43 19.86
C GLN A 34 -16.41 11.40 19.05
N GLY A 35 -16.34 10.12 19.41
CA GLY A 35 -17.15 9.04 18.83
C GLY A 35 -16.46 8.22 17.74
N LEU A 36 -15.16 8.41 17.47
CA LEU A 36 -14.44 7.58 16.52
C LEU A 36 -14.19 6.17 17.09
N ALA A 37 -14.93 5.18 16.56
CA ALA A 37 -14.84 3.77 16.94
C ALA A 37 -14.52 2.90 15.72
N PRO A 38 -13.24 2.78 15.32
CA PRO A 38 -12.86 2.01 14.14
C PRO A 38 -12.98 0.50 14.41
N ALA A 39 -13.48 -0.25 13.42
CA ALA A 39 -13.44 -1.72 13.47
C ALA A 39 -11.99 -2.26 13.41
N TYR A 40 -11.14 -1.57 12.67
CA TYR A 40 -9.69 -1.75 12.64
C TYR A 40 -9.03 -0.49 12.09
N THR A 41 -7.74 -0.30 12.36
CA THR A 41 -6.92 0.76 11.77
C THR A 41 -5.88 0.18 10.82
N ILE A 42 -5.28 1.02 9.97
CA ILE A 42 -4.13 0.65 9.13
C ILE A 42 -2.99 1.61 9.44
N ALA A 43 -1.83 1.07 9.82
CA ALA A 43 -0.66 1.85 10.14
C ALA A 43 0.62 1.16 9.65
N ASP A 44 1.66 1.96 9.41
CA ASP A 44 3.00 1.45 9.23
C ASP A 44 3.54 0.85 10.54
N ALA A 45 4.78 0.35 10.53
CA ALA A 45 5.42 -0.22 11.72
C ALA A 45 5.94 0.83 12.72
N ALA A 46 5.54 2.10 12.62
CA ALA A 46 5.97 3.11 13.57
C ALA A 46 5.48 2.77 14.99
N GLN A 47 6.43 2.52 15.89
CA GLN A 47 6.14 2.06 17.26
C GLN A 47 5.27 3.04 18.03
N GLY A 48 5.53 4.35 17.91
CA GLY A 48 4.73 5.37 18.58
C GLY A 48 3.26 5.37 18.14
N LEU A 49 3.01 5.32 16.82
CA LEU A 49 1.63 5.26 16.30
C LEU A 49 0.90 4.01 16.79
N ARG A 50 1.55 2.84 16.75
CA ARG A 50 0.96 1.58 17.20
C ARG A 50 0.73 1.54 18.70
N ALA A 51 1.64 2.11 19.49
CA ALA A 51 1.47 2.25 20.93
C ALA A 51 0.29 3.18 21.26
N GLY A 52 0.22 4.36 20.64
CA GLY A 52 -0.89 5.29 20.83
C GLY A 52 -2.24 4.73 20.38
N GLN A 53 -2.27 3.97 19.27
CA GLN A 53 -3.47 3.27 18.81
C GLN A 53 -3.97 2.24 19.84
N ARG A 54 -3.05 1.46 20.44
CA ARG A 54 -3.39 0.51 21.50
C ARG A 54 -3.89 1.20 22.76
N VAL A 55 -3.31 2.34 23.12
CA VAL A 55 -3.79 3.15 24.26
C VAL A 55 -5.22 3.65 24.00
N ALA A 56 -5.50 4.11 22.79
CA ALA A 56 -6.81 4.70 22.46
C ALA A 56 -7.93 3.66 22.26
N TRP A 57 -7.61 2.49 21.69
CA TRP A 57 -8.63 1.52 21.28
C TRP A 57 -8.37 0.07 21.73
N GLY A 58 -7.42 -0.16 22.64
CA GLY A 58 -7.17 -1.47 23.25
C GLY A 58 -6.89 -2.56 22.21
N GLU A 59 -7.78 -3.55 22.15
CA GLU A 59 -7.68 -4.73 21.28
C GLU A 59 -8.18 -4.49 19.84
N THR A 60 -8.61 -3.27 19.49
CA THR A 60 -8.98 -2.96 18.10
C THR A 60 -7.80 -3.25 17.16
N PRO A 61 -7.97 -4.12 16.14
CA PRO A 61 -6.88 -4.52 15.28
C PRO A 61 -6.19 -3.36 14.56
N CYS A 62 -4.86 -3.42 14.47
CA CYS A 62 -4.05 -2.46 13.73
C CYS A 62 -3.31 -3.15 12.57
N HIS A 63 -3.94 -3.18 11.41
CA HIS A 63 -3.40 -3.80 10.21
C HIS A 63 -2.13 -3.08 9.72
N GLY A 64 -1.26 -3.85 9.07
CA GLY A 64 -0.02 -3.38 8.48
C GLY A 64 -0.24 -2.64 7.16
N ASP A 65 0.51 -1.57 6.98
CA ASP A 65 0.47 -0.82 5.73
C ASP A 65 1.29 -1.48 4.61
N VAL A 66 0.56 -2.12 3.68
CA VAL A 66 1.13 -2.78 2.51
C VAL A 66 1.87 -1.81 1.58
N PHE A 67 1.51 -0.52 1.52
CA PHE A 67 2.18 0.43 0.64
C PHE A 67 3.65 0.64 1.05
N HIS A 68 3.91 0.79 2.35
CA HIS A 68 5.26 1.02 2.84
C HIS A 68 6.18 -0.18 2.57
N ILE A 69 5.71 -1.40 2.82
CA ILE A 69 6.54 -2.59 2.59
C ILE A 69 6.79 -2.83 1.09
N GLN A 70 5.80 -2.57 0.23
CA GLN A 70 5.97 -2.63 -1.23
C GLN A 70 7.01 -1.61 -1.72
N ARG A 71 7.02 -0.39 -1.17
CA ARG A 71 8.03 0.63 -1.47
C ARG A 71 9.43 0.22 -1.04
N GLN A 72 9.57 -0.45 0.12
CA GLN A 72 10.86 -0.99 0.56
C GLN A 72 11.37 -2.08 -0.39
N CYS A 73 10.47 -2.99 -0.81
CA CYS A 73 10.76 -4.02 -1.80
C CYS A 73 11.25 -3.42 -3.13
N GLU A 74 10.54 -2.43 -3.66
CA GLU A 74 10.91 -1.75 -4.89
C GLU A 74 12.27 -1.04 -4.78
N THR A 75 12.53 -0.39 -3.64
CA THR A 75 13.79 0.30 -3.37
C THR A 75 14.98 -0.66 -3.40
N LEU A 76 14.84 -1.82 -2.74
CA LEU A 76 15.86 -2.86 -2.75
C LEU A 76 16.08 -3.40 -4.16
N ALA A 77 15.00 -3.82 -4.84
CA ALA A 77 15.07 -4.42 -6.16
C ALA A 77 15.65 -3.44 -7.22
N ASN A 78 15.36 -2.14 -7.10
CA ASN A 78 15.93 -1.11 -7.97
C ASN A 78 17.42 -0.87 -7.67
N THR A 79 17.81 -0.90 -6.39
CA THR A 79 19.21 -0.76 -5.99
C THR A 79 20.06 -1.91 -6.50
N LEU A 80 19.62 -3.16 -6.33
CA LEU A 80 20.33 -4.33 -6.84
C LEU A 80 20.38 -4.35 -8.38
N LYS A 81 19.31 -3.93 -9.06
CA LYS A 81 19.32 -3.72 -10.52
C LYS A 81 20.41 -2.74 -10.95
N ARG A 82 20.55 -1.59 -10.27
CA ARG A 82 21.61 -0.61 -10.57
C ARG A 82 23.00 -1.20 -10.33
N LEU A 83 23.20 -1.97 -9.27
CA LEU A 83 24.46 -2.66 -9.01
C LEU A 83 24.80 -3.67 -10.10
N ALA A 84 23.83 -4.46 -10.56
CA ALA A 84 24.01 -5.41 -11.66
C ALA A 84 24.41 -4.72 -12.97
N VAL A 85 23.77 -3.59 -13.29
CA VAL A 85 24.17 -2.75 -14.44
C VAL A 85 25.59 -2.21 -14.26
N GLY A 86 25.94 -1.72 -13.06
CA GLY A 86 27.27 -1.22 -12.74
C GLY A 86 28.36 -2.29 -12.91
N ALA A 87 28.11 -3.52 -12.43
CA ALA A 87 29.04 -4.64 -12.57
C ALA A 87 29.31 -5.00 -14.04
N ARG A 88 28.25 -5.02 -14.87
CA ARG A 88 28.38 -5.21 -16.33
C ARG A 88 29.23 -4.12 -16.97
N SER A 89 28.96 -2.85 -16.66
CA SER A 89 29.72 -1.71 -17.19
C SER A 89 31.20 -1.77 -16.79
N GLN A 90 31.50 -2.14 -15.55
CA GLN A 90 32.88 -2.31 -15.07
C GLN A 90 33.60 -3.44 -15.81
N ARG A 91 32.94 -4.60 -16.00
CA ARG A 91 33.51 -5.71 -16.76
C ARG A 91 33.77 -5.32 -18.22
N LEU A 92 32.84 -4.63 -18.87
CA LEU A 92 33.02 -4.13 -20.25
C LEU A 92 34.19 -3.16 -20.35
N LYS A 93 34.30 -2.21 -19.43
CA LYS A 93 35.42 -1.27 -19.35
C LYS A 93 36.75 -1.99 -19.17
N LEU A 94 36.80 -2.98 -18.27
CA LEU A 94 38.00 -3.80 -18.06
C LEU A 94 38.35 -4.58 -19.33
N GLN A 95 37.38 -5.21 -19.99
CA GLN A 95 37.60 -5.94 -21.23
C GLN A 95 38.19 -5.02 -22.32
N ALA A 96 37.59 -3.84 -22.52
CA ALA A 96 38.09 -2.87 -23.50
C ALA A 96 39.51 -2.38 -23.18
N GLN A 97 39.84 -2.18 -21.89
CA GLN A 97 41.19 -1.81 -21.47
C GLN A 97 42.22 -2.91 -21.74
N LEU A 98 41.82 -4.18 -21.63
CA LEU A 98 42.69 -5.33 -21.87
C LEU A 98 42.88 -5.65 -23.36
N SER A 99 41.93 -5.27 -24.21
CA SER A 99 42.01 -5.43 -25.67
C SER A 99 42.85 -4.35 -26.38
N ARG A 100 43.43 -3.38 -25.67
CA ARG A 100 44.23 -2.30 -26.28
C ARG A 100 45.61 -2.80 -26.75
N PRO A 101 46.06 -2.47 -27.99
CA PRO A 101 47.38 -2.81 -28.48
C PRO A 101 48.49 -2.21 -27.61
N GLY A 102 49.61 -2.93 -27.43
CA GLY A 102 50.81 -2.42 -26.75
C GLY A 102 51.01 -2.84 -25.28
N ARG A 103 50.08 -3.58 -24.67
CA ARG A 103 50.28 -4.17 -23.32
C ARG A 103 50.99 -5.53 -23.40
N ARG A 104 52.32 -5.56 -23.23
CA ARG A 104 53.10 -6.80 -23.07
C ARG A 104 53.41 -7.06 -21.59
N GLY A 105 53.18 -8.30 -21.11
CA GLY A 105 53.77 -8.81 -19.86
C GLY A 105 52.85 -9.22 -18.69
N ARG A 106 51.51 -9.19 -18.79
CA ARG A 106 50.60 -9.56 -17.65
C ARG A 106 49.38 -10.43 -17.99
N ALA A 107 49.44 -11.22 -19.07
CA ALA A 107 48.31 -11.98 -19.60
C ALA A 107 47.57 -12.85 -18.57
N ARG A 108 48.30 -13.57 -17.70
CA ARG A 108 47.71 -14.42 -16.65
C ARG A 108 46.95 -13.61 -15.59
N HIS A 109 47.53 -12.51 -15.11
CA HIS A 109 46.91 -11.62 -14.13
C HIS A 109 45.68 -10.90 -14.70
N ASP A 110 45.77 -10.43 -15.94
CA ASP A 110 44.66 -9.76 -16.62
C ASP A 110 43.50 -10.72 -16.95
N GLY A 111 43.82 -11.97 -17.33
CA GLY A 111 42.83 -13.03 -17.46
C GLY A 111 42.12 -13.34 -16.14
N GLN A 112 42.86 -13.42 -15.02
CA GLN A 112 42.28 -13.63 -13.70
C GLN A 112 41.37 -12.48 -13.26
N ARG A 113 41.78 -11.22 -13.53
CA ARG A 113 40.95 -10.04 -13.26
C ARG A 113 39.66 -10.04 -14.07
N LEU A 114 39.74 -10.35 -15.36
CA LEU A 114 38.55 -10.43 -16.22
C LEU A 114 37.62 -11.57 -15.78
N ARG A 115 38.17 -12.72 -15.37
CA ARG A 115 37.40 -13.85 -14.82
C ARG A 115 36.65 -13.43 -13.54
N ARG A 116 37.34 -12.81 -12.58
CA ARG A 116 36.73 -12.28 -11.35
C ARG A 116 35.62 -11.26 -11.66
N ALA A 117 35.83 -10.38 -12.64
CA ALA A 117 34.82 -9.41 -13.05
C ALA A 117 33.58 -10.08 -13.69
N ARG A 118 33.76 -11.13 -14.50
CA ARG A 118 32.66 -11.96 -15.05
C ARG A 118 31.89 -12.67 -13.95
N GLU A 119 32.58 -13.30 -13.00
CA GLU A 119 31.95 -13.97 -11.85
C GLU A 119 31.16 -12.97 -10.99
N ALA A 120 31.72 -11.78 -10.73
CA ALA A 120 31.05 -10.73 -9.97
C ALA A 120 29.82 -10.18 -10.69
N GLU A 121 29.89 -9.97 -12.01
CA GLU A 121 28.72 -9.61 -12.83
C GLU A 121 27.63 -10.67 -12.74
N ALA A 122 27.97 -11.94 -12.98
CA ALA A 122 27.01 -13.04 -12.96
C ALA A 122 26.31 -13.17 -11.60
N ARG A 123 27.08 -13.10 -10.49
CA ARG A 123 26.51 -13.13 -9.13
C ARG A 123 25.56 -11.96 -8.87
N THR A 124 25.96 -10.74 -9.26
CA THR A 124 25.13 -9.54 -9.01
C THR A 124 23.86 -9.56 -9.87
N GLN A 125 23.95 -10.02 -11.12
CA GLN A 125 22.80 -10.19 -12.01
C GLN A 125 21.82 -11.25 -11.49
N ALA A 126 22.33 -12.39 -11.03
CA ALA A 126 21.51 -13.44 -10.43
C ALA A 126 20.78 -12.90 -9.20
N LEU A 127 21.50 -12.27 -8.26
CA LEU A 127 20.88 -11.71 -7.05
C LEU A 127 19.81 -10.64 -7.39
N ALA A 128 20.10 -9.74 -8.33
CA ALA A 128 19.15 -8.71 -8.73
C ALA A 128 17.88 -9.31 -9.36
N ARG A 129 18.01 -10.40 -10.13
CA ARG A 129 16.88 -11.14 -10.71
C ARG A 129 16.08 -11.83 -9.63
N ASP A 130 16.72 -12.59 -8.75
CA ASP A 130 16.06 -13.31 -7.67
C ASP A 130 15.24 -12.37 -6.78
N ILE A 131 15.86 -11.29 -6.30
CA ILE A 131 15.16 -10.31 -5.45
C ILE A 131 14.02 -9.63 -6.21
N ARG A 132 14.17 -9.37 -7.52
CA ARG A 132 13.07 -8.86 -8.34
C ARG A 132 11.91 -9.84 -8.40
N THR A 133 12.18 -11.13 -8.62
CA THR A 133 11.15 -12.17 -8.67
C THR A 133 10.45 -12.31 -7.33
N LEU A 134 11.18 -12.42 -6.22
CA LEU A 134 10.60 -12.54 -4.87
C LEU A 134 9.73 -11.32 -4.51
N THR A 135 10.21 -10.11 -4.81
CA THR A 135 9.45 -8.88 -4.54
C THR A 135 8.21 -8.75 -5.43
N GLN A 136 8.26 -9.26 -6.66
CA GLN A 136 7.10 -9.34 -7.55
C GLN A 136 6.05 -10.34 -7.05
N TRP A 137 6.46 -11.55 -6.64
CA TRP A 137 5.55 -12.54 -6.06
C TRP A 137 4.89 -12.02 -4.78
N LEU A 138 5.68 -11.42 -3.89
CA LEU A 138 5.15 -10.76 -2.70
C LEU A 138 4.12 -9.68 -3.05
N GLY A 139 4.42 -8.80 -4.00
CA GLY A 139 3.52 -7.70 -4.36
C GLY A 139 2.25 -8.13 -5.10
N HIS A 140 2.38 -9.07 -6.04
CA HIS A 140 1.31 -9.40 -6.99
C HIS A 140 0.47 -10.62 -6.58
N ASP A 141 1.04 -11.56 -5.84
CA ASP A 141 0.38 -12.81 -5.50
C ASP A 141 -0.03 -12.84 -4.02
N ILE A 142 0.83 -12.34 -3.13
CA ILE A 142 0.62 -12.43 -1.67
C ILE A 142 -0.07 -11.18 -1.11
N LEU A 143 0.39 -9.97 -1.46
CA LEU A 143 -0.11 -8.71 -0.89
C LEU A 143 -1.18 -8.04 -1.76
N ALA A 144 -1.51 -8.61 -2.92
CA ALA A 144 -2.58 -8.12 -3.77
C ALA A 144 -3.95 -8.27 -3.08
N LEU A 145 -4.87 -7.33 -3.31
CA LEU A 145 -6.20 -7.43 -2.69
C LEU A 145 -6.93 -8.70 -3.16
N ALA A 146 -7.08 -8.85 -4.48
CA ALA A 146 -7.52 -10.09 -5.10
C ALA A 146 -6.36 -11.11 -5.11
N GLY A 147 -6.47 -12.13 -4.26
CA GLY A 147 -5.47 -13.16 -4.10
C GLY A 147 -6.04 -14.39 -3.38
N PRO A 148 -5.18 -15.38 -3.08
CA PRO A 148 -5.61 -16.64 -2.46
C PRO A 148 -6.12 -16.43 -1.02
N PRO A 149 -6.68 -17.47 -0.37
CA PRO A 149 -7.05 -17.43 1.04
C PRO A 149 -5.85 -17.12 1.95
N LEU A 150 -6.12 -16.63 3.17
CA LEU A 150 -5.11 -16.23 4.16
C LEU A 150 -4.06 -17.32 4.41
N ALA A 151 -4.48 -18.55 4.65
CA ALA A 151 -3.57 -19.66 4.94
C ALA A 151 -2.54 -19.91 3.81
N GLU A 152 -2.97 -19.80 2.55
CA GLU A 152 -2.07 -19.92 1.41
C GLU A 152 -1.13 -18.72 1.32
N ARG A 153 -1.61 -17.51 1.62
CA ARG A 153 -0.77 -16.31 1.66
C ARG A 153 0.30 -16.41 2.74
N GLU A 154 -0.02 -16.92 3.92
CA GLU A 154 0.94 -17.12 5.02
C GLU A 154 2.07 -18.05 4.59
N ALA A 155 1.73 -19.20 4.01
CA ALA A 155 2.72 -20.16 3.50
C ALA A 155 3.62 -19.54 2.40
N LEU A 156 3.02 -18.82 1.45
CA LEU A 156 3.76 -18.13 0.39
C LEU A 156 4.62 -16.98 0.93
N PHE A 157 4.16 -16.26 1.94
CA PHE A 157 4.90 -15.19 2.59
C PHE A 157 6.12 -15.74 3.32
N ASP A 158 5.95 -16.80 4.10
CA ASP A 158 7.03 -17.47 4.82
C ASP A 158 8.09 -18.00 3.85
N PHE A 159 7.66 -18.58 2.72
CA PHE A 159 8.56 -18.95 1.63
C PHE A 159 9.38 -17.76 1.12
N VAL A 160 8.77 -16.61 0.85
CA VAL A 160 9.50 -15.40 0.42
C VAL A 160 10.51 -14.95 1.48
N VAL A 161 10.13 -14.94 2.76
CA VAL A 161 11.01 -14.55 3.87
C VAL A 161 12.22 -15.49 3.97
N GLU A 162 12.01 -16.80 3.84
CA GLU A 162 13.10 -17.78 3.87
C GLU A 162 14.01 -17.64 2.65
N GLN A 163 13.45 -17.45 1.45
CA GLN A 163 14.24 -17.20 0.24
C GLN A 163 15.07 -15.90 0.36
N LEU A 164 14.56 -14.86 1.02
CA LEU A 164 15.35 -13.67 1.32
C LEU A 164 16.49 -13.98 2.31
N ARG A 165 16.23 -14.80 3.34
CA ARG A 165 17.23 -15.24 4.33
C ARG A 165 18.41 -15.95 3.68
N GLU A 166 18.17 -16.92 2.80
CA GLU A 166 19.21 -17.66 2.07
C GLU A 166 20.14 -16.75 1.24
N ARG A 167 19.61 -15.60 0.79
CA ARG A 167 20.30 -14.64 -0.07
C ARG A 167 21.01 -13.54 0.73
N GLU A 168 20.81 -13.45 2.05
CA GLU A 168 21.50 -12.47 2.91
C GLU A 168 23.02 -12.60 2.83
N ARG A 169 23.55 -13.83 2.69
CA ARG A 169 25.00 -14.05 2.51
C ARG A 169 25.59 -13.34 1.29
N LEU A 170 24.75 -12.95 0.32
CA LEU A 170 25.16 -12.27 -0.90
C LEU A 170 25.15 -10.74 -0.77
N ASP A 171 24.26 -10.17 0.08
CA ASP A 171 24.21 -8.73 0.39
C ASP A 171 23.47 -8.46 1.71
N LEU A 172 24.10 -8.84 2.83
CA LEU A 172 23.52 -8.78 4.19
C LEU A 172 22.98 -7.39 4.49
N ARG A 173 23.76 -6.37 4.17
CA ARG A 173 23.47 -4.96 4.48
C ARG A 173 22.14 -4.50 3.86
N ARG A 174 21.82 -4.95 2.64
CA ARG A 174 20.62 -4.48 1.92
C ARG A 174 19.42 -5.41 2.08
N ILE A 175 19.65 -6.72 2.19
CA ILE A 175 18.58 -7.71 2.23
C ILE A 175 18.01 -7.84 3.65
N ARG A 176 18.88 -7.87 4.67
CA ARG A 176 18.46 -8.11 6.06
C ARG A 176 17.41 -7.13 6.59
N PRO A 177 17.50 -5.81 6.34
CA PRO A 177 16.47 -4.88 6.80
C PRO A 177 15.08 -5.22 6.27
N LEU A 178 14.97 -5.54 4.97
CA LEU A 178 13.68 -5.91 4.36
C LEU A 178 13.17 -7.25 4.91
N ARG A 179 14.04 -8.26 5.01
CA ARG A 179 13.65 -9.58 5.54
C ARG A 179 13.13 -9.47 6.97
N VAL A 180 13.84 -8.76 7.85
CA VAL A 180 13.41 -8.55 9.25
C VAL A 180 12.09 -7.80 9.29
N ALA A 181 11.93 -6.74 8.48
CA ALA A 181 10.69 -5.98 8.41
C ALA A 181 9.51 -6.87 7.98
N LEU A 182 9.69 -7.74 6.98
CA LEU A 182 8.67 -8.69 6.54
C LEU A 182 8.34 -9.70 7.63
N GLN A 183 9.35 -10.32 8.24
CA GLN A 183 9.16 -11.33 9.28
C GLN A 183 8.36 -10.76 10.47
N ASN A 184 8.68 -9.53 10.90
CA ASN A 184 8.05 -8.93 12.07
C ASN A 184 6.63 -8.40 11.82
N GLN A 185 6.22 -8.29 10.55
CA GLN A 185 4.95 -7.67 10.17
C GLN A 185 4.04 -8.61 9.38
N ARG A 186 4.35 -9.91 9.27
CA ARG A 186 3.61 -10.85 8.40
C ARG A 186 2.11 -10.79 8.68
N ASP A 187 1.72 -11.03 9.92
CA ASP A 187 0.32 -11.16 10.29
C ASP A 187 -0.41 -9.82 10.11
N ASP A 188 0.22 -8.72 10.51
CA ASP A 188 -0.29 -7.36 10.28
C ASP A 188 -0.50 -7.05 8.79
N LEU A 189 0.48 -7.38 7.94
CA LEU A 189 0.43 -7.13 6.49
C LEU A 189 -0.57 -8.04 5.79
N LEU A 190 -0.92 -9.18 6.37
CA LEU A 190 -1.91 -10.13 5.85
C LEU A 190 -3.30 -9.99 6.49
N ALA A 191 -3.46 -9.19 7.55
CA ALA A 191 -4.73 -9.04 8.26
C ALA A 191 -5.90 -8.62 7.35
N PHE A 192 -5.64 -7.80 6.31
CA PHE A 192 -6.68 -7.44 5.32
C PHE A 192 -7.24 -8.66 4.59
N ALA A 193 -6.43 -9.72 4.40
CA ALA A 193 -6.86 -10.94 3.74
C ALA A 193 -7.85 -11.71 4.61
N GLY A 194 -7.66 -11.74 5.94
CA GLY A 194 -8.63 -12.32 6.87
C GLY A 194 -9.99 -11.60 6.83
N VAL A 195 -9.98 -10.26 6.80
CA VAL A 195 -11.21 -9.46 6.62
C VAL A 195 -11.89 -9.75 5.28
N LEU A 196 -11.11 -9.82 4.20
CA LEU A 196 -11.66 -10.14 2.88
C LEU A 196 -12.24 -11.56 2.87
N ASP A 197 -11.53 -12.55 3.43
CA ASP A 197 -11.96 -13.93 3.48
C ASP A 197 -13.28 -14.08 4.22
N GLY A 198 -13.45 -13.42 5.37
CA GLY A 198 -14.73 -13.39 6.09
C GLY A 198 -15.87 -12.80 5.26
N LYS A 199 -15.62 -11.70 4.52
CA LYS A 199 -16.63 -11.12 3.62
C LYS A 199 -16.99 -12.04 2.45
N LEU A 200 -16.01 -12.72 1.87
CA LEU A 200 -16.24 -13.65 0.77
C LEU A 200 -17.02 -14.89 1.24
N ALA A 201 -16.73 -15.41 2.43
CA ALA A 201 -17.48 -16.49 3.04
C ALA A 201 -18.95 -16.09 3.30
N ALA A 202 -19.18 -14.86 3.79
CA ALA A 202 -20.54 -14.33 3.96
C ALA A 202 -21.31 -14.24 2.63
N ILE A 203 -20.64 -13.84 1.54
CA ILE A 203 -21.24 -13.81 0.19
C ILE A 203 -21.58 -15.23 -0.29
N ALA A 204 -20.68 -16.19 -0.07
CA ALA A 204 -20.90 -17.59 -0.44
C ALA A 204 -22.14 -18.15 0.27
N GLN A 205 -22.22 -17.95 1.59
CA GLN A 205 -23.35 -18.35 2.41
C GLN A 205 -24.66 -17.67 1.97
N ALA A 206 -24.67 -16.35 1.81
CA ALA A 206 -25.88 -15.61 1.43
C ALA A 206 -26.39 -15.94 0.03
N SER A 207 -25.50 -16.37 -0.88
CA SER A 207 -25.85 -16.68 -2.27
C SER A 207 -26.04 -18.18 -2.52
N GLY A 208 -25.79 -19.04 -1.53
CA GLY A 208 -25.88 -20.50 -1.66
C GLY A 208 -24.90 -21.08 -2.67
N VAL A 209 -23.69 -20.53 -2.77
CA VAL A 209 -22.65 -20.96 -3.71
C VAL A 209 -21.37 -21.34 -2.97
N SER A 210 -20.45 -22.04 -3.64
CA SER A 210 -19.21 -22.47 -3.00
C SER A 210 -18.22 -21.32 -2.78
N ASP A 211 -17.39 -21.44 -1.74
CA ASP A 211 -16.31 -20.50 -1.45
C ASP A 211 -15.32 -20.38 -2.62
N GLU A 212 -15.05 -21.48 -3.33
CA GLU A 212 -14.18 -21.48 -4.50
C GLU A 212 -14.74 -20.61 -5.64
N ALA A 213 -16.06 -20.65 -5.85
CA ALA A 213 -16.69 -19.84 -6.90
C ALA A 213 -16.62 -18.34 -6.56
N VAL A 214 -16.86 -17.97 -5.30
CA VAL A 214 -16.71 -16.57 -4.84
C VAL A 214 -15.25 -16.13 -4.88
N ARG A 215 -14.31 -17.00 -4.47
CA ARG A 215 -12.87 -16.73 -4.57
C ARG A 215 -12.43 -16.52 -6.00
N ALA A 216 -12.92 -17.34 -6.93
CA ALA A 216 -12.62 -17.21 -8.35
C ALA A 216 -13.17 -15.90 -8.92
N ALA A 217 -14.35 -15.44 -8.50
CA ALA A 217 -14.85 -14.10 -8.82
C ALA A 217 -13.91 -13.00 -8.28
N CYS A 218 -13.42 -13.12 -7.04
CA CYS A 218 -12.43 -12.19 -6.47
C CYS A 218 -11.14 -12.15 -7.31
N LEU A 219 -10.58 -13.32 -7.64
CA LEU A 219 -9.37 -13.43 -8.47
C LEU A 219 -9.56 -12.86 -9.88
N LEU A 220 -10.79 -12.89 -10.43
CA LEU A 220 -11.07 -12.31 -11.73
C LEU A 220 -10.85 -10.79 -11.76
N HIS A 221 -11.12 -10.09 -10.66
CA HIS A 221 -10.87 -8.65 -10.54
C HIS A 221 -9.39 -8.26 -10.65
N ARG A 222 -8.45 -9.21 -10.54
CA ARG A 222 -7.02 -8.99 -10.81
C ARG A 222 -6.73 -8.82 -12.31
N LYS A 223 -7.59 -9.35 -13.19
CA LYS A 223 -7.38 -9.33 -14.64
C LYS A 223 -7.94 -8.05 -15.24
N HIS A 224 -7.26 -7.52 -16.25
CA HIS A 224 -7.74 -6.35 -16.99
C HIS A 224 -8.99 -6.73 -17.79
N SER A 225 -10.01 -5.88 -17.79
CA SER A 225 -11.30 -6.13 -18.46
C SER A 225 -11.20 -6.28 -19.98
N THR A 226 -10.11 -5.81 -20.59
CA THR A 226 -9.84 -5.99 -22.02
C THR A 226 -9.06 -7.26 -22.35
N SER A 227 -8.63 -8.04 -21.35
CA SER A 227 -7.80 -9.23 -21.59
C SER A 227 -8.65 -10.46 -21.96
N PRO A 228 -8.20 -11.32 -22.89
CA PRO A 228 -8.89 -12.58 -23.19
C PRO A 228 -9.07 -13.46 -21.95
N ALA A 229 -8.07 -13.49 -21.07
CA ALA A 229 -8.11 -14.26 -19.82
C ALA A 229 -9.22 -13.79 -18.87
N TYR A 230 -9.58 -12.50 -18.88
CA TYR A 230 -10.73 -11.98 -18.13
C TYR A 230 -12.03 -12.55 -18.70
N TRP A 231 -12.27 -12.43 -20.00
CA TRP A 231 -13.53 -12.90 -20.61
C TRP A 231 -13.70 -14.42 -20.55
N GLN A 232 -12.61 -15.18 -20.67
CA GLN A 232 -12.64 -16.62 -20.45
C GLN A 232 -13.00 -16.98 -18.99
N GLY A 233 -12.41 -16.27 -18.01
CA GLY A 233 -12.75 -16.46 -16.60
C GLY A 233 -14.19 -16.06 -16.28
N TRP A 234 -14.65 -14.95 -16.86
CA TRP A 234 -16.03 -14.47 -16.79
C TRP A 234 -17.02 -15.52 -17.30
N GLY A 235 -16.75 -16.09 -18.49
CA GLY A 235 -17.58 -17.14 -19.07
C GLY A 235 -17.66 -18.38 -18.19
N ARG A 236 -16.53 -18.87 -17.67
CA ARG A 236 -16.49 -20.02 -16.75
C ARG A 236 -17.26 -19.76 -15.46
N LEU A 237 -17.03 -18.61 -14.84
CA LEU A 237 -17.74 -18.23 -13.61
C LEU A 237 -19.23 -18.08 -13.82
N ARG A 238 -19.65 -17.50 -14.94
CA ARG A 238 -21.06 -17.38 -15.30
C ARG A 238 -21.71 -18.74 -15.55
N ALA A 239 -20.97 -19.69 -16.12
CA ALA A 239 -21.47 -21.06 -16.29
C ALA A 239 -21.66 -21.77 -14.94
N VAL A 240 -20.76 -21.56 -13.97
CA VAL A 240 -20.85 -22.15 -12.62
C VAL A 240 -21.92 -21.47 -11.76
N LEU A 241 -21.95 -20.15 -11.73
CA LEU A 241 -22.84 -19.37 -10.86
C LEU A 241 -24.24 -19.14 -11.46
N GLY A 242 -24.40 -19.37 -12.77
CA GLY A 242 -25.68 -19.24 -13.45
C GLY A 242 -26.37 -17.90 -13.19
N LYS A 243 -27.59 -17.95 -12.63
CA LYS A 243 -28.45 -16.79 -12.40
C LYS A 243 -27.91 -15.83 -11.34
N VAL A 244 -27.18 -16.33 -10.34
CA VAL A 244 -26.66 -15.49 -9.23
C VAL A 244 -25.33 -14.82 -9.57
N PHE A 245 -24.74 -15.11 -10.73
CA PHE A 245 -23.44 -14.61 -11.16
C PHE A 245 -23.28 -13.08 -10.96
N HIS A 246 -24.23 -12.28 -11.44
CA HIS A 246 -24.11 -10.81 -11.37
C HIS A 246 -24.20 -10.29 -9.94
N VAL A 247 -25.04 -10.92 -9.09
CA VAL A 247 -25.20 -10.56 -7.68
C VAL A 247 -23.91 -10.88 -6.92
N VAL A 248 -23.39 -12.10 -7.08
CA VAL A 248 -22.12 -12.52 -6.46
C VAL A 248 -20.98 -11.63 -6.91
N PHE A 249 -20.84 -11.39 -8.22
CA PHE A 249 -19.75 -10.58 -8.75
C PHE A 249 -19.79 -9.13 -8.27
N ALA A 250 -20.98 -8.53 -8.18
CA ALA A 250 -21.16 -7.19 -7.62
C ALA A 250 -20.84 -7.16 -6.11
N ALA A 251 -21.31 -8.15 -5.35
CA ALA A 251 -21.04 -8.25 -3.91
C ALA A 251 -19.53 -8.43 -3.63
N VAL A 252 -18.83 -9.23 -4.42
CA VAL A 252 -17.37 -9.39 -4.33
C VAL A 252 -16.63 -8.08 -4.61
N SER A 253 -17.03 -7.38 -5.67
CA SER A 253 -16.48 -6.06 -6.02
C SER A 253 -16.66 -5.06 -4.87
N ASP A 254 -17.83 -5.08 -4.23
CA ASP A 254 -18.14 -4.22 -3.08
C ASP A 254 -17.33 -4.61 -1.83
N ALA A 255 -17.24 -5.89 -1.51
CA ALA A 255 -16.42 -6.41 -0.41
C ALA A 255 -14.95 -6.00 -0.56
N MET A 256 -14.41 -6.07 -1.79
CA MET A 256 -13.06 -5.60 -2.10
C MET A 256 -12.93 -4.08 -1.91
N ARG A 257 -13.91 -3.29 -2.37
CA ARG A 257 -13.90 -1.82 -2.22
C ARG A 257 -13.80 -1.38 -0.75
N HIS A 258 -14.49 -2.09 0.14
CA HIS A 258 -14.55 -1.83 1.57
C HIS A 258 -13.46 -2.56 2.38
N THR A 259 -12.42 -3.06 1.72
CA THR A 259 -11.27 -3.72 2.38
C THR A 259 -9.98 -2.96 2.04
N PRO A 260 -9.78 -1.76 2.64
CA PRO A 260 -8.51 -1.07 2.54
C PRO A 260 -7.38 -1.92 3.13
N ARG A 261 -6.21 -1.83 2.51
CA ARG A 261 -5.00 -2.58 2.92
C ARG A 261 -3.75 -1.70 3.04
N SER A 262 -3.88 -0.39 2.85
CA SER A 262 -2.74 0.52 2.86
C SER A 262 -3.11 1.94 3.27
N SER A 263 -2.12 2.70 3.73
CA SER A 263 -2.27 4.11 4.10
C SER A 263 -2.24 5.07 2.89
N SER A 264 -2.42 4.57 1.67
CA SER A 264 -2.31 5.38 0.44
C SER A 264 -3.21 6.62 0.42
N LEU A 265 -4.33 6.60 1.16
CA LEU A 265 -5.19 7.77 1.37
C LEU A 265 -4.52 8.85 2.24
N VAL A 266 -3.87 8.46 3.33
CA VAL A 266 -3.12 9.37 4.20
C VAL A 266 -1.89 9.90 3.46
N GLU A 267 -1.21 9.08 2.67
CA GLU A 267 -0.11 9.54 1.82
C GLU A 267 -0.57 10.54 0.74
N ASN A 268 -1.75 10.33 0.15
CA ASN A 268 -2.35 11.30 -0.76
C ASN A 268 -2.69 12.61 -0.05
N LEU A 269 -3.29 12.54 1.14
CA LEU A 269 -3.57 13.72 1.97
C LEU A 269 -2.27 14.47 2.28
N ASN A 270 -1.25 13.78 2.78
CA ASN A 270 0.05 14.36 3.10
C ASN A 270 0.68 15.07 1.89
N SER A 271 0.58 14.48 0.70
CA SER A 271 1.04 15.12 -0.53
C SER A 271 0.30 16.42 -0.83
N ARG A 272 -1.03 16.45 -0.65
CA ARG A 272 -1.85 17.67 -0.83
C ARG A 272 -1.52 18.73 0.22
N LEU A 273 -1.30 18.32 1.47
CA LEU A 273 -0.98 19.21 2.59
C LEU A 273 0.32 19.98 2.38
N ARG A 274 1.31 19.42 1.66
CA ARG A 274 2.58 20.11 1.36
C ARG A 274 2.39 21.47 0.71
N ASN A 275 1.36 21.64 -0.13
CA ASN A 275 1.07 22.92 -0.79
C ASN A 275 0.53 24.00 0.17
N TYR A 276 0.09 23.61 1.36
CA TYR A 276 -0.48 24.49 2.38
C TYR A 276 0.51 24.83 3.49
N PHE A 277 1.62 24.09 3.61
CA PHE A 277 2.58 24.28 4.69
C PHE A 277 3.44 25.54 4.57
N THR A 278 3.45 26.21 3.42
CA THR A 278 4.04 27.55 3.30
C THR A 278 3.32 28.56 4.21
N LEU A 279 1.99 28.48 4.30
CA LEU A 279 1.16 29.36 5.12
C LEU A 279 1.26 29.05 6.62
N ARG A 280 1.58 27.79 6.98
CA ARG A 280 1.72 27.37 8.38
C ARG A 280 2.75 28.18 9.16
N ARG A 281 3.86 28.58 8.52
CA ARG A 281 4.91 29.40 9.17
C ARG A 281 4.41 30.77 9.63
N HIS A 282 3.38 31.30 8.97
CA HIS A 282 2.84 32.64 9.22
C HIS A 282 1.58 32.61 10.11
N LEU A 283 0.80 31.53 10.04
CA LEU A 283 -0.52 31.44 10.69
C LEU A 283 -0.53 30.60 11.98
N GLY A 284 0.57 29.90 12.30
CA GLY A 284 0.70 29.16 13.55
C GLY A 284 -0.15 27.87 13.64
N PRO A 285 -0.24 27.26 14.84
CA PRO A 285 -0.95 26.00 15.07
C PRO A 285 -2.45 25.96 14.69
N PRO A 286 -3.26 27.00 14.97
CA PRO A 286 -4.70 27.01 14.61
C PRO A 286 -4.98 26.85 13.11
N TYR A 287 -3.99 27.13 12.27
CA TYR A 287 -4.10 26.93 10.82
C TYR A 287 -4.42 25.49 10.44
N LEU A 288 -3.88 24.50 11.15
CA LEU A 288 -4.12 23.09 10.83
C LEU A 288 -5.57 22.68 11.11
N GLU A 289 -6.18 23.26 12.13
CA GLU A 289 -7.60 23.05 12.42
C GLU A 289 -8.50 23.65 11.34
N LEU A 290 -8.23 24.89 10.92
CA LEU A 290 -8.94 25.49 9.79
C LEU A 290 -8.73 24.69 8.49
N LEU A 291 -7.51 24.20 8.25
CA LEU A 291 -7.21 23.39 7.08
C LEU A 291 -7.93 22.03 7.13
N ARG A 292 -7.97 21.38 8.29
CA ARG A 292 -8.74 20.15 8.53
C ARG A 292 -10.23 20.40 8.26
N PHE A 293 -10.78 21.47 8.82
CA PHE A 293 -12.16 21.88 8.58
C PHE A 293 -12.44 22.09 7.08
N PHE A 294 -11.61 22.89 6.40
CA PHE A 294 -11.75 23.17 4.97
C PHE A 294 -11.71 21.89 4.14
N LEU A 295 -10.74 21.00 4.40
CA LEU A 295 -10.58 19.75 3.66
C LEU A 295 -11.78 18.82 3.85
N ASN A 296 -12.38 18.81 5.04
CA ASN A 296 -13.51 17.96 5.38
C ASN A 296 -14.87 18.49 4.86
N HIS A 297 -15.00 19.80 4.64
CA HIS A 297 -16.27 20.42 4.22
C HIS A 297 -16.26 20.91 2.77
N ARG A 298 -15.11 20.88 2.08
CA ARG A 298 -15.06 21.24 0.66
C ARG A 298 -15.51 20.07 -0.23
N PRO A 299 -16.52 20.26 -1.11
CA PRO A 299 -16.94 19.23 -2.04
C PRO A 299 -15.87 18.82 -3.05
N PHE A 300 -15.86 17.54 -3.43
CA PHE A 300 -15.03 17.04 -4.52
C PHE A 300 -15.55 17.51 -5.87
N ARG A 301 -14.84 18.43 -6.52
CA ARG A 301 -15.15 18.86 -7.89
C ARG A 301 -15.07 17.72 -8.91
N ARG A 302 -14.14 16.78 -8.70
CA ARG A 302 -13.89 15.60 -9.54
C ARG A 302 -13.49 14.44 -8.65
N SER A 303 -13.94 13.24 -8.99
CA SER A 303 -13.58 12.00 -8.30
C SER A 303 -13.63 10.83 -9.27
N ARG A 304 -12.72 9.85 -9.11
CA ARG A 304 -12.83 8.56 -9.81
C ARG A 304 -13.98 7.70 -9.27
N ARG A 305 -14.44 7.97 -8.05
CA ARG A 305 -15.64 7.36 -7.47
C ARG A 305 -16.83 8.30 -7.73
N PRO A 306 -17.81 7.89 -8.56
CA PRO A 306 -18.97 8.72 -8.88
C PRO A 306 -19.73 9.20 -7.64
N GLU A 307 -19.88 8.33 -6.65
CA GLU A 307 -20.58 8.62 -5.38
C GLU A 307 -19.98 9.78 -4.57
N ARG A 308 -18.72 10.16 -4.82
CA ARG A 308 -18.04 11.27 -4.13
C ARG A 308 -18.15 12.59 -4.88
N GLN A 309 -18.49 12.58 -6.17
CA GLN A 309 -18.53 13.80 -6.97
C GLN A 309 -19.62 14.74 -6.43
N GLY A 310 -19.26 16.00 -6.17
CA GLY A 310 -20.17 16.99 -5.61
C GLY A 310 -20.43 16.87 -4.11
N LYS A 311 -19.87 15.87 -3.42
CA LYS A 311 -19.98 15.71 -1.96
C LYS A 311 -18.68 16.07 -1.24
N SER A 312 -18.76 16.52 0.01
CA SER A 312 -17.60 16.68 0.89
C SER A 312 -17.29 15.39 1.67
N PRO A 313 -16.08 15.23 2.24
CA PRO A 313 -15.81 14.13 3.17
C PRO A 313 -16.79 14.07 4.35
N ARG A 314 -17.23 15.22 4.88
CA ARG A 314 -18.22 15.27 5.97
C ARG A 314 -19.56 14.68 5.52
N GLU A 315 -20.06 15.08 4.35
CA GLU A 315 -21.33 14.57 3.80
C GLU A 315 -21.27 13.09 3.49
N LEU A 316 -20.10 12.61 3.04
CA LEU A 316 -19.87 11.18 2.82
C LEU A 316 -19.84 10.39 4.12
N MET A 317 -19.30 10.98 5.20
CA MET A 317 -19.21 10.34 6.50
C MET A 317 -20.55 10.30 7.22
N THR A 318 -21.34 11.39 7.18
CA THR A 318 -22.60 11.51 7.92
C THR A 318 -23.82 11.11 7.10
N GLY A 319 -23.71 11.07 5.78
CA GLY A 319 -24.85 10.95 4.87
C GLY A 319 -25.75 12.20 4.81
N GLN A 320 -25.39 13.26 5.54
CA GLN A 320 -26.19 14.48 5.65
C GLN A 320 -25.55 15.63 4.86
N PRO A 321 -26.31 16.37 4.03
CA PRO A 321 -25.80 17.55 3.36
C PRO A 321 -25.47 18.65 4.38
N HIS A 322 -24.57 19.56 4.01
CA HIS A 322 -24.31 20.75 4.81
C HIS A 322 -24.24 22.01 3.95
N LEU A 323 -24.40 23.17 4.58
CA LEU A 323 -24.23 24.48 3.92
C LEU A 323 -22.80 24.63 3.39
N HIS A 324 -22.58 25.59 2.50
CA HIS A 324 -21.23 25.86 1.99
C HIS A 324 -20.27 26.14 3.16
N TRP A 325 -19.03 25.64 3.07
CA TRP A 325 -18.07 25.71 4.18
C TRP A 325 -17.74 27.14 4.64
N LEU A 326 -17.89 28.15 3.77
CA LEU A 326 -17.78 29.57 4.16
C LEU A 326 -18.95 30.00 5.06
N THR A 327 -20.18 29.59 4.73
CA THR A 327 -21.36 29.83 5.58
C THR A 327 -21.18 29.18 6.94
N LEU A 328 -20.66 27.95 6.97
CA LEU A 328 -20.37 27.23 8.23
C LEU A 328 -19.29 27.93 9.09
N LEU A 329 -18.43 28.76 8.50
CA LEU A 329 -17.46 29.60 9.22
C LEU A 329 -18.04 30.96 9.63
N GLY A 330 -19.32 31.22 9.35
CA GLY A 330 -19.96 32.51 9.64
C GLY A 330 -19.58 33.63 8.67
N LEU A 331 -19.02 33.31 7.50
CA LEU A 331 -18.60 34.29 6.49
C LEU A 331 -19.72 34.69 5.51
N GLY A 332 -20.95 34.26 5.78
CA GLY A 332 -22.14 34.54 4.97
C GLY A 332 -22.34 33.56 3.80
N ASP A 333 -23.48 33.72 3.14
CA ASP A 333 -23.88 32.87 2.01
C ASP A 333 -23.13 33.23 0.73
N LEU A 334 -22.84 32.20 -0.06
CA LEU A 334 -22.34 32.40 -1.42
C LEU A 334 -23.45 33.02 -2.26
N GLN A 335 -23.26 34.25 -2.72
CA GLN A 335 -24.13 34.81 -3.74
C GLN A 335 -24.03 33.93 -5.00
N PRO A 336 -25.16 33.52 -5.60
CA PRO A 336 -25.11 32.82 -6.87
C PRO A 336 -24.39 33.71 -7.88
N HIS A 337 -23.40 33.16 -8.58
CA HIS A 337 -22.78 33.85 -9.70
C HIS A 337 -23.89 34.25 -10.67
N ARG A 338 -24.15 35.56 -10.79
CA ARG A 338 -24.93 36.11 -11.91
C ARG A 338 -24.13 35.82 -13.17
N GLY A 339 -24.46 34.72 -13.83
CA GLY A 339 -24.02 34.36 -15.18
C GLY A 339 -25.11 34.71 -16.16
#